data_AF-A0A936LUA6-F1
#
_entry.id   AF-A0A936LUA6-F1
#
_cell.length_a   1.000
_cell.length_b   1.000
_cell.length_c   1.000
_cell.angle_alpha   90.00
_cell.angle_beta   90.00
_cell.angle_gamma   90.00
#
_symmetry.space_group_name_H-M   'P 1'
#
loop_
_entity.id
_entity.type
_entity.pdbx_description
1 polymer ?
#
loop_
_entity_poly.entity_id
_entity_poly.type
_entity_poly.pdbx_seq_one_letter_code
_entity_poly.pdbx_strand_id
1 'polypeptide(L)'
;MAYHRFDQKGIYPNSKLGRNHFVFSGNLELSDKLNISTSVNYVNSENKGRSASTYDFRGGFNPAQNFSQWWQTQLRFDDLKTYENPDGSMRTWNRQSADNPRPQYWDNPYWSRYKNFQTDGRDRIFGNVTVNYAITDWLQIRGRLLNDFYYEKEKNELPMAVYSNRNIRLTNFM
;
A
#
# COMPACT_ATOMS: atom_id res chain seq x y z
N MET A 1 -3.33 -10.69 -25.24
CA MET A 1 -2.88 -10.79 -23.82
C MET A 1 -1.82 -9.73 -23.59
N ALA A 2 -1.81 -9.10 -22.42
CA ALA A 2 -0.81 -8.08 -22.07
C ALA A 2 -0.33 -8.28 -20.63
N TYR A 3 0.92 -7.90 -20.39
CA TYR A 3 1.52 -7.85 -19.07
C TYR A 3 2.18 -6.48 -18.87
N HIS A 4 1.95 -5.91 -17.70
CA HIS A 4 2.55 -4.65 -17.29
C HIS A 4 3.11 -4.78 -15.88
N ARG A 5 4.39 -4.42 -15.72
CA ARG A 5 5.04 -4.22 -14.42
C ARG A 5 5.16 -2.74 -14.15
N PHE A 6 4.76 -2.31 -12.96
CA PHE A 6 4.95 -0.96 -12.48
C PHE A 6 5.71 -0.99 -11.15
N ASP A 7 6.83 -0.28 -11.09
CA ASP A 7 7.63 -0.13 -9.89
C ASP A 7 7.81 1.36 -9.59
N GLN A 8 7.47 1.76 -8.37
CA GLN A 8 7.58 3.14 -7.92
C GLN A 8 8.30 3.18 -6.57
N LYS A 9 9.36 3.98 -6.50
CA LYS A 9 9.93 4.41 -5.22
C LYS A 9 9.14 5.62 -4.71
N GLY A 10 8.71 5.57 -3.46
CA GLY A 10 8.03 6.70 -2.84
C GLY A 10 9.01 7.82 -2.49
N ILE A 11 8.47 9.00 -2.19
CA ILE A 11 9.27 10.17 -1.77
C ILE A 11 10.02 9.93 -0.45
N TYR A 12 9.47 9.07 0.42
CA TYR A 12 10.05 8.76 1.71
C TYR A 12 10.99 7.54 1.63
N PRO A 13 12.06 7.51 2.44
CA PRO A 13 12.93 6.34 2.57
C PRO A 13 12.14 5.07 2.90
N ASN A 14 12.59 3.92 2.40
CA ASN A 14 11.95 2.62 2.56
C ASN A 14 10.48 2.55 2.06
N SER A 15 10.04 3.51 1.23
CA SER A 15 8.73 3.50 0.56
C SER A 15 8.84 2.93 -0.84
N LYS A 16 8.06 1.90 -1.16
CA LYS A 16 7.96 1.36 -2.53
C LYS A 16 6.58 0.78 -2.81
N LEU A 17 6.17 0.85 -4.06
CA LEU A 17 5.00 0.18 -4.63
C LEU A 17 5.47 -0.62 -5.84
N GLY A 18 5.19 -1.92 -5.84
CA GLY A 18 5.32 -2.80 -7.00
C GLY A 18 3.93 -3.29 -7.41
N ARG A 19 3.64 -3.32 -8.71
CA ARG A 19 2.39 -3.84 -9.25
C ARG A 19 2.64 -4.65 -10.51
N ASN A 20 2.11 -5.86 -10.52
CA ASN A 20 1.97 -6.71 -11.70
C ASN A 20 0.54 -6.62 -12.20
N HIS A 21 0.33 -6.42 -13.49
CA HIS A 21 -0.99 -6.43 -14.11
C HIS A 21 -0.97 -7.32 -15.34
N PHE A 22 -1.80 -8.36 -15.30
CA PHE A 22 -2.02 -9.28 -16.41
C PHE A 22 -3.41 -9.02 -16.98
N VAL A 23 -3.50 -8.86 -18.29
CA VAL A 23 -4.74 -8.62 -19.01
C VAL A 23 -4.94 -9.71 -20.05
N PHE A 24 -6.04 -10.42 -19.92
CA PHE A 24 -6.56 -11.30 -20.94
C PHE A 24 -7.83 -10.68 -21.51
N SER A 25 -7.94 -10.64 -22.84
CA SER A 25 -9.18 -10.26 -23.50
C SER A 25 -9.30 -11.09 -24.77
N GLY A 26 -10.50 -11.55 -25.04
CA GLY A 26 -10.81 -12.42 -26.16
C GLY A 26 -12.18 -12.08 -26.72
N ASN A 27 -12.30 -12.21 -28.03
CA ASN A 27 -13.55 -12.12 -28.76
C ASN A 27 -13.63 -13.34 -29.67
N LEU A 28 -14.75 -14.05 -29.61
CA LEU A 28 -14.99 -15.24 -30.40
C LEU A 28 -16.33 -15.09 -31.12
N GLU A 29 -16.26 -15.12 -32.44
CA GLU A 29 -17.43 -15.22 -33.30
C GLU A 29 -17.66 -16.70 -33.58
N LEU A 30 -18.62 -17.29 -32.86
CA LEU A 30 -18.96 -18.71 -33.00
C LEU A 30 -19.83 -18.96 -34.24
N SER A 31 -20.59 -17.95 -34.65
CA SER A 31 -21.36 -17.90 -35.90
C SER A 31 -21.76 -16.46 -36.21
N ASP A 32 -22.39 -16.23 -37.37
CA ASP A 32 -22.96 -14.92 -37.74
C ASP A 32 -24.00 -14.39 -36.73
N LYS A 33 -24.54 -15.28 -35.87
CA LYS A 33 -25.54 -14.94 -34.87
C LYS A 33 -25.02 -14.93 -33.44
N LEU A 34 -23.86 -15.52 -33.16
CA LEU A 34 -23.37 -15.69 -31.78
C LEU A 34 -21.94 -15.18 -31.64
N ASN A 35 -21.80 -14.13 -30.83
CA ASN A 35 -20.52 -13.55 -30.45
C ASN A 35 -20.34 -13.61 -28.93
N ILE A 36 -19.19 -14.11 -28.49
CA ILE A 36 -18.81 -14.17 -27.08
C ILE A 36 -17.53 -13.36 -26.90
N SER A 37 -17.55 -12.38 -26.00
CA SER A 37 -16.37 -11.61 -25.61
C SER A 37 -16.10 -11.75 -24.12
N THR A 38 -14.83 -11.72 -23.75
CA THR A 38 -14.38 -11.80 -22.36
C THR A 38 -13.22 -10.86 -22.13
N SER A 39 -13.16 -10.28 -20.94
CA SER A 39 -12.02 -9.50 -20.47
C SER A 39 -11.78 -9.83 -19.02
N VAL A 40 -10.58 -10.31 -18.70
CA VAL A 40 -10.15 -10.71 -17.37
C VAL A 40 -8.84 -10.01 -17.05
N ASN A 41 -8.80 -9.39 -15.88
CA ASN A 41 -7.67 -8.65 -15.36
C ASN A 41 -7.26 -9.29 -14.05
N TYR A 42 -5.96 -9.55 -13.89
CA TYR A 42 -5.37 -9.91 -12.61
C TYR A 42 -4.33 -8.86 -12.23
N VAL A 43 -4.47 -8.30 -11.03
CA VAL A 43 -3.58 -7.29 -10.49
C VAL A 43 -3.05 -7.77 -9.15
N ASN A 44 -1.73 -7.91 -9.07
CA ASN A 44 -1.01 -8.15 -7.82
C ASN A 44 -0.25 -6.86 -7.46
N SER A 45 -0.50 -6.33 -6.27
CA SER A 45 0.16 -5.12 -5.77
C SER A 45 0.84 -5.41 -4.45
N GLU A 46 2.06 -4.94 -4.29
CA GLU A 46 2.83 -4.99 -3.04
C GLU A 46 3.34 -3.59 -2.71
N ASN A 47 3.03 -3.15 -1.50
CA ASN A 47 3.41 -1.87 -0.96
C ASN A 47 4.27 -2.06 0.29
N LYS A 48 5.28 -1.22 0.45
CA LYS A 48 6.08 -1.14 1.66
C LYS A 48 6.24 0.32 2.07
N GLY A 49 6.10 0.58 3.36
CA GLY A 49 6.38 1.88 3.95
C GLY A 49 5.50 2.98 3.37
N ARG A 50 4.18 2.78 3.30
CA ARG A 50 3.26 3.87 2.95
C ARG A 50 3.34 4.96 4.01
N SER A 51 3.25 6.22 3.59
CA SER A 51 3.12 7.33 4.54
C SER A 51 1.72 7.28 5.14
N ALA A 52 1.60 7.53 6.44
CA ALA A 52 0.33 7.93 7.00
C ALA A 52 -0.04 9.32 6.43
N SER A 53 -1.31 9.48 6.07
CA SER A 53 -1.89 10.75 5.61
C SER A 53 -2.64 11.47 6.72
N THR A 54 -2.90 10.79 7.84
CA THR A 54 -3.63 11.32 8.99
C THR A 54 -2.66 11.87 10.04
N TYR A 55 -3.24 12.49 11.08
CA TYR A 55 -2.50 12.84 12.29
C TYR A 55 -1.90 11.56 12.91
N ASP A 56 -0.58 11.51 12.96
CA ASP A 56 0.18 10.51 13.67
C ASP A 56 0.73 11.16 14.94
N PHE A 57 0.28 10.69 16.09
CA PHE A 57 0.66 11.24 17.40
C PHE A 57 2.15 11.12 17.72
N ARG A 58 2.87 10.17 17.11
CA ARG A 58 4.34 10.05 17.23
C ARG A 58 5.08 10.56 16.00
N GLY A 59 4.33 10.97 14.98
CA GLY A 59 4.75 11.65 13.74
C GLY A 59 5.84 10.94 12.92
N GLY A 60 6.15 9.69 13.26
CA GLY A 60 7.13 8.85 12.57
C GLY A 60 6.61 8.28 11.25
N PHE A 61 5.29 8.09 11.15
CA PHE A 61 4.59 7.61 9.95
C PHE A 61 4.16 8.74 9.03
N ASN A 62 4.11 9.98 9.51
CA ASN A 62 3.82 11.18 8.73
C ASN A 62 4.88 12.28 8.98
N PRO A 63 6.08 12.19 8.37
CA PRO A 63 7.14 13.18 8.57
C PRO A 63 6.75 14.61 8.16
N ALA A 64 5.82 14.77 7.19
CA ALA A 64 5.34 16.08 6.76
C ALA A 64 4.51 16.81 7.84
N GLN A 65 3.73 16.08 8.64
CA GLN A 65 3.05 16.64 9.80
C GLN A 65 4.08 17.15 10.82
N ASN A 66 5.07 16.32 11.14
CA ASN A 66 6.13 16.68 12.07
C ASN A 66 6.86 17.94 11.61
N PHE A 67 7.23 17.99 10.32
CA PHE A 67 7.87 19.15 9.69
C PHE A 67 7.08 20.46 9.85
N SER A 68 5.74 20.41 9.74
CA SER A 68 4.89 21.61 9.79
C SER A 68 4.47 22.04 11.19
N GLN A 69 4.58 21.19 12.21
CA GLN A 69 4.03 21.49 13.56
C GLN A 69 5.07 21.49 14.68
N TRP A 70 6.00 20.54 14.68
CA TRP A 70 6.82 20.25 15.88
C TRP A 70 8.32 20.16 15.59
N TRP A 71 8.71 20.34 14.34
CA TRP A 71 10.10 20.25 13.92
C TRP A 71 10.92 21.43 14.43
N GLN A 72 12.09 21.10 14.96
CA GLN A 72 13.06 22.10 15.38
C GLN A 72 13.89 22.55 14.17
N THR A 73 13.94 23.86 13.91
CA THR A 73 14.58 24.43 12.70
C THR A 73 16.10 24.27 12.69
N GLN A 74 16.73 24.06 13.85
CA GLN A 74 18.16 23.81 13.95
C GLN A 74 18.59 22.38 13.57
N LEU A 75 17.64 21.46 13.37
CA LEU A 75 17.97 20.05 13.08
C LEU A 75 18.42 19.86 11.63
N ARG A 76 19.55 19.19 11.47
CA ARG A 76 20.01 18.70 10.17
C ARG A 76 19.48 17.28 9.96
N PHE A 77 18.72 17.06 8.89
CA PHE A 77 18.14 15.75 8.57
C PHE A 77 19.20 14.67 8.28
N ASP A 78 20.40 15.06 7.86
CA ASP A 78 21.49 14.11 7.68
C ASP A 78 21.95 13.47 9.01
N ASP A 79 21.94 14.24 10.11
CA ASP A 79 22.33 13.74 11.43
C ASP A 79 21.30 12.71 11.94
N LEU A 80 20.04 12.86 11.54
CA LEU A 80 18.94 11.96 11.91
C LEU A 80 19.01 10.60 11.22
N LYS A 81 19.80 10.45 10.13
CA LYS A 81 20.04 9.14 9.49
C LYS A 81 20.75 8.17 10.43
N THR A 82 21.48 8.68 11.42
CA THR A 82 21.99 7.86 12.52
C THR A 82 20.88 7.66 13.55
N TYR A 83 19.85 6.90 13.20
CA TYR A 83 18.62 6.76 13.98
C TYR A 83 18.67 5.67 15.05
N GLU A 84 19.73 4.88 15.09
CA GLU A 84 19.93 3.74 15.99
C GLU A 84 21.26 3.91 16.72
N ASN A 85 21.25 3.71 18.04
CA ASN A 85 22.45 3.70 18.86
C ASN A 85 23.18 2.34 18.73
N PRO A 86 24.46 2.23 19.14
CA PRO A 86 25.20 0.97 19.07
C PRO A 86 24.55 -0.20 19.82
N ASP A 87 23.71 0.08 20.82
CA ASP A 87 22.94 -0.90 21.60
C ASP A 87 21.59 -1.30 20.94
N GLY A 88 21.29 -0.78 19.75
CA GLY A 88 20.04 -1.02 19.02
C GLY A 88 18.86 -0.15 19.47
N SER A 89 19.03 0.73 20.45
CA SER A 89 17.97 1.65 20.89
C SER A 89 17.78 2.81 19.91
N MET A 90 16.59 3.41 19.91
CA MET A 90 16.31 4.55 19.03
C MET A 90 17.10 5.79 19.47
N ARG A 91 17.86 6.36 18.55
CA ARG A 91 18.52 7.65 18.72
C ARG A 91 17.53 8.78 18.42
N THR A 92 17.08 9.43 19.49
CA THR A 92 16.12 10.53 19.40
C THR A 92 16.78 11.89 19.17
N TRP A 93 16.01 12.80 18.57
CA TRP A 93 16.36 14.21 18.38
C TRP A 93 15.71 15.13 19.43
N ASN A 94 14.72 14.64 20.18
CA ASN A 94 13.94 15.39 21.17
C ASN A 94 13.95 14.69 22.54
N ARG A 95 15.14 14.52 23.12
CA ARG A 95 15.30 13.88 24.43
C ARG A 95 14.46 14.56 25.51
N GLN A 96 13.97 13.80 26.48
CA GLN A 96 13.23 14.34 27.63
C GLN A 96 14.11 15.23 28.52
N SER A 97 15.37 14.81 28.73
CA SER A 97 16.38 15.53 29.52
C SER A 97 17.80 15.08 29.13
N ALA A 98 18.83 15.65 29.75
CA ALA A 98 20.22 15.27 29.48
C ALA A 98 20.55 13.82 29.86
N ASP A 99 19.90 13.32 30.91
CA ASP A 99 20.06 11.99 31.51
C ASP A 99 19.02 10.98 31.01
N ASN A 100 17.93 11.42 30.38
CA ASN A 100 16.90 10.54 29.81
C ASN A 100 16.91 10.61 28.27
N PRO A 101 17.52 9.60 27.59
CA PRO A 101 17.64 9.59 26.14
C PRO A 101 16.35 9.19 25.42
N ARG A 102 15.23 8.97 26.13
CA ARG A 102 13.96 8.64 25.49
C ARG A 102 13.40 9.84 24.72
N PRO A 103 12.66 9.59 23.63
CA PRO A 103 11.96 10.66 22.93
C PRO A 103 10.91 11.28 23.83
N GLN A 104 10.81 12.60 23.81
CA GLN A 104 9.80 13.33 24.56
C GLN A 104 8.41 13.17 23.92
N TYR A 105 8.29 13.43 22.62
CA TYR A 105 7.00 13.44 21.92
C TYR A 105 7.00 12.68 20.59
N TRP A 106 8.11 12.77 19.85
CA TRP A 106 8.19 12.33 18.45
C TRP A 106 9.34 11.36 18.23
N ASP A 107 9.10 10.31 17.46
CA ASP A 107 10.15 9.36 17.09
C ASP A 107 11.10 10.01 16.06
N ASN A 108 12.31 9.45 15.91
CA ASN A 108 13.16 9.80 14.77
C ASN A 108 12.47 9.29 13.49
N PRO A 109 12.25 10.13 12.46
CA PRO A 109 11.55 9.69 11.26
C PRO A 109 12.25 8.52 10.59
N TYR A 110 13.58 8.48 10.54
CA TYR A 110 14.29 7.35 9.93
C TYR A 110 14.10 6.05 10.73
N TRP A 111 14.07 6.11 12.07
CA TRP A 111 13.70 4.94 12.87
C TRP A 111 12.32 4.43 12.48
N SER A 112 11.33 5.31 12.41
CA SER A 112 9.97 4.91 12.04
C SER A 112 9.91 4.37 10.61
N ARG A 113 10.65 4.97 9.66
CA ARG A 113 10.70 4.47 8.28
C ARG A 113 11.34 3.09 8.14
N TYR A 114 12.33 2.74 8.97
CA TYR A 114 13.11 1.50 8.81
C TYR A 114 12.78 0.40 9.83
N LYS A 115 12.24 0.75 11.00
CA LYS A 115 11.84 -0.20 12.05
C LYS A 115 10.33 -0.26 12.24
N ASN A 116 9.61 0.84 11.98
CA ASN A 116 8.16 0.94 12.21
C ASN A 116 7.40 1.11 10.88
N PHE A 117 7.45 0.14 9.97
CA PHE A 117 6.79 0.28 8.66
C PHE A 117 5.69 -0.75 8.44
N GLN A 118 4.73 -0.35 7.63
CA GLN A 118 3.64 -1.20 7.16
C GLN A 118 3.99 -1.78 5.79
N THR A 119 3.62 -3.04 5.57
CA THR A 119 3.69 -3.72 4.28
C THR A 119 2.31 -4.27 3.99
N ASP A 120 1.74 -3.89 2.85
CA ASP A 120 0.44 -4.35 2.39
C ASP A 120 0.55 -4.97 1.01
N GLY A 121 -0.24 -6.01 0.77
CA GLY A 121 -0.30 -6.74 -0.49
C GLY A 121 -1.74 -6.98 -0.88
N ARG A 122 -2.06 -6.87 -2.16
CA ARG A 122 -3.39 -7.14 -2.68
C ARG A 122 -3.35 -7.88 -4.00
N ASP A 123 -4.06 -8.99 -4.04
CA ASP A 123 -4.38 -9.75 -5.23
C ASP A 123 -5.82 -9.46 -5.64
N ARG A 124 -6.06 -9.05 -6.88
CA ARG A 124 -7.40 -8.74 -7.40
C ARG A 124 -7.59 -9.34 -8.77
N ILE A 125 -8.65 -10.10 -8.95
CA ILE A 125 -9.12 -10.60 -10.25
C ILE A 125 -10.48 -9.99 -10.55
N PHE A 126 -10.61 -9.37 -11.72
CA PHE A 126 -11.85 -8.74 -12.12
C PHE A 126 -12.03 -8.81 -13.63
N GLY A 127 -13.27 -8.89 -14.07
CA GLY A 127 -13.54 -9.11 -15.46
C GLY A 127 -15.01 -9.24 -15.79
N ASN A 128 -15.25 -9.60 -17.04
CA ASN A 128 -16.58 -9.85 -17.53
C ASN A 128 -16.59 -10.83 -18.69
N VAL A 129 -17.72 -11.49 -18.85
CA VAL A 129 -18.08 -12.27 -20.03
C VAL A 129 -19.35 -11.67 -20.60
N THR A 130 -19.34 -11.38 -21.90
CA THR A 130 -20.48 -10.84 -22.65
C THR A 130 -20.85 -11.81 -23.75
N VAL A 131 -22.12 -12.17 -23.83
CA VAL A 131 -22.68 -13.01 -24.88
C VAL A 131 -23.67 -12.17 -25.66
N ASN A 132 -23.46 -12.05 -26.96
CA ASN A 132 -24.36 -11.39 -27.89
C ASN A 132 -24.98 -12.45 -28.80
N TYR A 133 -26.30 -12.46 -28.91
CA TYR A 133 -27.03 -13.38 -29.79
C TYR A 133 -28.02 -12.61 -30.67
N ALA A 134 -27.87 -12.73 -31.98
CA ALA A 134 -28.81 -12.18 -32.96
C ALA A 134 -29.98 -13.15 -33.15
N ILE A 135 -31.18 -12.73 -32.74
CA ILE A 135 -32.41 -13.51 -32.92
C ILE A 135 -32.88 -13.37 -34.38
N THR A 136 -32.84 -12.15 -34.90
CA THR A 136 -33.10 -11.78 -36.31
C THR A 136 -32.09 -10.71 -36.74
N ASP A 137 -32.07 -10.34 -38.03
CA ASP A 137 -31.17 -9.31 -38.56
C ASP A 137 -31.41 -7.92 -37.96
N TRP A 138 -32.55 -7.71 -37.31
CA TRP A 138 -32.94 -6.45 -36.65
C TRP A 138 -33.02 -6.54 -35.12
N LEU A 139 -32.96 -7.75 -34.53
CA LEU A 139 -33.11 -7.98 -33.10
C LEU A 139 -31.95 -8.79 -32.53
N GLN A 140 -31.24 -8.22 -31.56
CA GLN A 140 -30.21 -8.89 -30.78
C GLN A 140 -30.51 -8.83 -29.28
N ILE A 141 -30.07 -9.85 -28.56
CA ILE A 141 -30.03 -9.88 -27.10
C ILE A 141 -28.58 -9.96 -26.61
N ARG A 142 -28.28 -9.23 -25.54
CA ARG A 142 -26.97 -9.23 -24.90
C ARG A 142 -27.11 -9.62 -23.44
N GLY A 143 -26.37 -10.66 -23.04
CA GLY A 143 -26.13 -11.00 -21.64
C GLY A 143 -24.71 -10.60 -21.25
N ARG A 144 -24.54 -10.00 -20.06
CA ARG A 144 -23.21 -9.68 -19.52
C ARG A 144 -23.12 -10.06 -18.05
N LEU A 145 -22.09 -10.81 -17.70
CA LEU A 145 -21.75 -11.16 -16.33
C LEU A 145 -20.44 -10.46 -15.97
N LEU A 146 -20.43 -9.76 -14.83
CA LEU A 146 -19.25 -9.08 -14.30
C LEU A 146 -18.90 -9.67 -12.94
N ASN A 147 -17.61 -9.74 -12.66
CA ASN A 147 -17.12 -10.21 -11.38
C ASN A 147 -15.86 -9.44 -10.96
N ASP A 148 -15.70 -9.25 -9.66
CA ASP A 148 -14.56 -8.62 -9.03
C ASP A 148 -14.30 -9.26 -7.66
N PHE A 149 -13.17 -9.95 -7.55
CA PHE A 149 -12.70 -10.55 -6.30
C PHE A 149 -11.34 -9.98 -5.95
N TYR A 150 -11.13 -9.68 -4.67
CA TYR A 150 -9.84 -9.29 -4.16
C TYR A 150 -9.56 -9.94 -2.81
N TYR A 151 -8.28 -10.07 -2.53
CA TYR A 151 -7.76 -10.54 -1.27
C TYR A 151 -6.59 -9.65 -0.85
N GLU A 152 -6.61 -9.17 0.38
CA GLU A 152 -5.69 -8.18 0.92
C GLU A 152 -4.98 -8.72 2.16
N LYS A 153 -3.67 -8.52 2.23
CA LYS A 153 -2.82 -8.82 3.40
C LYS A 153 -2.20 -7.53 3.89
N GLU A 154 -2.26 -7.29 5.19
CA GLU A 154 -1.56 -6.19 5.84
C GLU A 154 -0.65 -6.73 6.94
N LYS A 155 0.59 -6.27 6.99
CA LYS A 155 1.56 -6.55 8.05
C LYS A 155 2.14 -5.24 8.55
N ASN A 156 2.00 -5.01 9.86
CA ASN A 156 2.64 -3.91 10.53
C ASN A 156 3.90 -4.41 11.24
N GLU A 157 5.07 -3.92 10.84
CA GLU A 157 6.32 -4.17 11.54
C GLU A 157 6.54 -3.04 12.55
N LEU A 158 6.50 -3.40 13.83
CA LEU A 158 6.77 -2.51 14.95
C LEU A 158 7.77 -3.22 15.87
N PRO A 159 8.90 -2.60 16.26
CA PRO A 159 9.78 -3.14 17.28
C PRO A 159 9.02 -3.13 18.61
N MET A 160 9.12 -4.24 19.35
CA MET A 160 8.39 -4.49 20.61
C MET A 160 8.66 -3.45 21.73
N ALA A 161 9.52 -2.46 21.50
CA ALA A 161 9.80 -1.37 22.43
C ALA A 161 8.84 -0.16 22.32
N VAL A 162 7.94 -0.12 21.32
CA VAL A 162 6.96 0.98 21.17
C VAL A 162 5.55 0.43 21.41
N TYR A 163 5.19 0.36 22.71
CA TYR A 163 3.84 0.15 23.27
C TYR A 163 2.74 -0.13 22.25
N SER A 164 2.57 -1.43 22.00
CA SER A 164 1.49 -2.02 21.22
C SER A 164 0.12 -1.57 21.72
N ASN A 165 -0.54 -0.70 20.95
CA ASN A 165 -1.99 -0.45 21.02
C ASN A 165 -2.61 -0.38 19.61
N ARG A 166 -2.06 -1.13 18.65
CA ARG A 166 -2.70 -1.31 17.34
C ARG A 166 -3.48 -2.61 17.34
N ASN A 167 -4.80 -2.48 17.50
CA ASN A 167 -5.75 -3.56 17.24
C ASN A 167 -5.52 -4.07 15.81
N ILE A 168 -5.03 -5.31 15.69
CA ILE A 168 -5.00 -6.04 14.44
C ILE A 168 -6.46 -6.34 14.08
N ARG A 169 -7.04 -5.56 13.17
CA ARG A 169 -8.36 -5.88 12.60
C ARG A 169 -8.17 -6.78 11.39
N LEU A 170 -8.30 -8.09 11.62
CA LEU A 170 -8.61 -9.02 10.55
C LEU A 170 -10.05 -8.75 10.10
N THR A 171 -10.22 -8.11 8.95
CA THR A 171 -11.54 -7.95 8.34
C THR A 171 -11.65 -8.98 7.23
N ASN A 172 -12.26 -10.12 7.54
CA ASN A 172 -12.69 -11.07 6.52
C ASN A 172 -14.07 -10.63 6.03
N PHE A 173 -14.19 -10.29 4.75
CA PHE A 173 -15.49 -10.24 4.09
C PHE A 173 -15.67 -11.58 3.34
N MET A 174 -16.63 -12.38 3.79
CA MET A 174 -17.22 -13.47 3.02
C MET A 174 -18.31 -12.92 2.11
#